data_AF-A0A554L4I5-F1
#
_entry.id   AF-A0A554L4I5-F1
#
_cell.length_a   1.000
_cell.length_b   1.000
_cell.length_c   1.000
_cell.angle_alpha   90.00
_cell.angle_beta   90.00
_cell.angle_gamma   90.00
#
_symmetry.space_group_name_H-M   'P 1'
#
loop_
_entity.id
_entity.type
_entity.pdbx_description
1 polymer ?
#
loop_
_entity_poly.entity_id
_entity_poly.type
_entity_poly.pdbx_seq_one_letter_code
_entity_poly.pdbx_strand_id
1 'polypeptide(L)' 'MAKSKTDKLISQIYLDPRYRGKHIIIMGGKIHATRSGMGSHKHLMRLIKQFPQETPVLTYIPKADTLILLLK' A
#
# COMPACT_ATOMS: atom_id res chain seq x y z
N MET A 1 19.26 0.07 15.80
CA MET A 1 18.04 0.89 15.66
C MET A 1 16.85 -0.06 15.52
N ALA A 2 15.84 0.04 16.39
CA ALA A 2 14.65 -0.80 16.26
C ALA A 2 13.90 -0.41 14.97
N LYS A 3 13.70 -1.36 14.04
CA LYS A 3 12.90 -1.12 12.82
C LYS A 3 11.52 -0.63 13.21
N SER A 4 11.06 0.46 12.59
CA SER A 4 9.73 1.02 12.80
C SER A 4 8.67 -0.06 12.52
N LYS A 5 7.52 -0.01 13.21
CA LYS A 5 6.39 -0.92 12.94
C LYS A 5 6.01 -0.90 11.44
N THR A 6 6.11 0.27 10.80
CA THR A 6 5.89 0.45 9.37
C THR A 6 6.92 -0.30 8.52
N ASP A 7 8.20 -0.29 8.90
CA ASP A 7 9.27 -1.00 8.15
C ASP A 7 9.04 -2.51 8.11
N LYS A 8 8.50 -3.08 9.21
CA LYS A 8 8.13 -4.49 9.26
C LYS A 8 6.99 -4.81 8.28
N LEU A 9 5.97 -3.96 8.22
CA LEU A 9 4.86 -4.10 7.27
C LEU A 9 5.33 -3.95 5.82
N ILE A 10 6.19 -2.97 5.54
CA ILE A 10 6.80 -2.79 4.21
C ILE A 10 7.58 -4.05 3.83
N SER A 11 8.42 -4.57 4.72
CA SER A 11 9.18 -5.81 4.46
C SER A 11 8.25 -6.99 4.14
N GLN A 12 7.15 -7.13 4.90
CA GLN A 12 6.13 -8.16 4.65
C GLN A 12 5.49 -8.01 3.26
N ILE A 13 5.19 -6.79 2.82
CA ILE A 13 4.57 -6.51 1.53
C ILE A 13 5.45 -7.01 0.37
N TYR A 14 6.77 -6.77 0.46
CA TYR A 14 7.70 -7.17 -0.61
C TYR A 14 8.03 -8.66 -0.62
N LEU A 15 8.00 -9.32 0.54
CA LEU A 15 8.31 -10.75 0.65
C LEU A 15 7.13 -11.66 0.28
N ASP A 16 5.89 -11.19 0.44
CA ASP A 16 4.68 -12.00 0.22
C ASP A 16 4.09 -11.80 -1.19
N PRO A 17 4.09 -12.84 -2.06
CA PRO A 17 3.57 -12.76 -3.42
C PRO A 17 2.10 -12.34 -3.52
N ARG A 18 1.31 -12.49 -2.45
CA ARG A 18 -0.12 -12.13 -2.44
C ARG A 18 -0.36 -10.62 -2.60
N TYR A 19 0.66 -9.79 -2.40
CA TYR A 19 0.56 -8.33 -2.59
C TYR A 19 0.89 -7.88 -4.01
N ARG A 20 1.46 -8.74 -4.87
CA ARG A 20 1.76 -8.41 -6.27
C ARG A 20 0.48 -8.10 -7.06
N GLY A 21 0.56 -7.08 -7.91
CA GLY A 21 -0.57 -6.57 -8.69
C GLY A 21 -1.65 -5.87 -7.85
N LYS A 22 -1.29 -5.35 -6.66
CA LYS A 22 -2.22 -4.63 -5.78
C LYS A 22 -1.68 -3.25 -5.42
N HIS A 23 -2.62 -2.32 -5.27
CA HIS A 23 -2.40 -1.08 -4.57
C HIS A 23 -2.43 -1.37 -3.07
N ILE A 24 -1.48 -0.80 -2.34
CA ILE A 24 -1.27 -1.01 -0.93
C ILE A 24 -1.40 0.33 -0.21
N ILE A 25 -2.13 0.31 0.90
CA ILE A 25 -2.26 1.41 1.85
C ILE A 25 -1.82 0.90 3.21
N ILE A 26 -0.87 1.56 3.85
CA ILE A 26 -0.52 1.32 5.26
C ILE A 26 -1.06 2.46 6.10
N MET A 27 -1.95 2.15 7.03
CA MET A 27 -2.56 3.08 7.98
C MET A 27 -3.13 2.31 9.17
N GLY A 28 -3.18 2.92 10.36
CA GLY A 28 -3.64 2.27 11.59
C GLY A 28 -2.78 1.06 11.99
N GLY A 29 -1.52 1.03 11.52
CA GLY A 29 -0.61 -0.11 11.69
C GLY A 29 -1.06 -1.40 10.98
N LYS A 30 -1.85 -1.30 9.90
CA LYS A 30 -2.34 -2.43 9.10
C LYS A 30 -2.07 -2.22 7.60
N ILE A 31 -2.03 -3.33 6.87
CA ILE A 31 -1.90 -3.35 5.40
C ILE A 31 -3.29 -3.52 4.79
N HIS A 32 -3.69 -2.59 3.93
CA HIS A 32 -4.91 -2.68 3.13
C HIS A 32 -4.50 -2.83 1.66
N ALA A 33 -4.97 -3.90 1.01
CA ALA A 33 -4.56 -4.24 -0.34
C ALA A 33 -5.77 -4.35 -1.29
N THR A 34 -5.72 -3.64 -2.41
CA THR A 34 -6.82 -3.49 -3.37
C THR A 34 -6.33 -3.73 -4.80
N ARG A 35 -7.13 -4.39 -5.64
CA ARG A 35 -6.75 -4.69 -7.03
C ARG A 35 -6.99 -3.55 -8.03
N SER A 36 -7.85 -2.58 -7.68
CA SER A 36 -8.28 -1.51 -8.57
C SER A 36 -7.94 -0.14 -7.99
N GLY A 37 -7.46 0.79 -8.82
CA GLY A 37 -7.17 2.17 -8.42
C GLY A 37 -8.40 2.88 -7.81
N MET A 38 -9.58 2.73 -8.42
CA MET A 38 -10.82 3.31 -7.87
C MET A 38 -11.24 2.67 -6.54
N GLY A 39 -11.08 1.36 -6.40
CA GLY A 39 -11.31 0.67 -5.12
C GLY A 39 -10.37 1.19 -4.02
N SER A 40 -9.11 1.43 -4.38
CA SER A 40 -8.08 1.99 -3.50
C SER A 40 -8.44 3.39 -3.03
N HIS A 41 -8.92 4.26 -3.92
CA HIS A 41 -9.34 5.62 -3.57
C HIS A 41 -10.49 5.64 -2.56
N LYS A 42 -11.56 4.86 -2.82
CA LYS A 42 -12.70 4.76 -1.88
C LYS A 42 -12.27 4.23 -0.52
N HIS A 43 -11.37 3.25 -0.49
CA HIS A 43 -10.84 2.69 0.75
C HIS A 43 -9.98 3.72 1.50
N LEU A 44 -9.10 4.43 0.79
CA LEU A 44 -8.27 5.50 1.36
C LEU A 44 -9.12 6.60 2.01
N MET A 45 -10.16 7.09 1.33
CA MET A 45 -11.04 8.14 1.86
C MET A 45 -11.75 7.71 3.16
N ARG A 46 -12.08 6.42 3.30
CA ARG A 46 -12.63 5.89 4.55
C ARG A 46 -11.58 5.84 5.66
N LEU A 47 -10.36 5.39 5.33
CA LEU A 47 -9.28 5.30 6.31
C LEU A 47 -8.84 6.67 6.81
N ILE A 48 -8.73 7.69 5.95
CA ILE A 48 -8.40 9.06 6.35
C ILE A 48 -9.40 9.61 7.36
N LYS A 49 -10.70 9.29 7.20
CA LYS A 49 -11.73 9.67 8.18
C LYS A 49 -11.59 8.92 9.51
N GLN A 50 -11.11 7.68 9.49
CA GLN A 50 -10.92 6.85 10.68
C GLN A 50 -9.63 7.21 11.44
N PHE A 51 -8.59 7.62 10.72
CA PHE A 51 -7.26 7.94 11.26
C PHE A 51 -6.82 9.35 10.81
N PRO A 52 -7.50 10.42 11.27
CA PRO A 52 -7.29 11.77 10.76
C PRO A 52 -5.90 12.35 11.08
N GLN A 53 -5.20 11.79 12.07
CA GLN A 53 -3.87 12.23 12.50
C GLN A 53 -2.73 11.39 11.90
N GLU A 54 -3.05 10.35 11.11
CA GLU A 54 -2.04 9.50 10.50
C GLU A 54 -1.83 9.86 9.02
N THR A 55 -0.58 9.85 8.59
CA THR A 55 -0.24 9.98 7.16
C THR A 55 -0.24 8.59 6.50
N PRO A 56 -1.04 8.36 5.44
CA PRO A 56 -1.04 7.08 4.74
C PRO A 56 0.26 6.85 3.98
N VAL A 57 0.78 5.62 4.02
CA VAL A 57 1.79 5.17 3.07
C VAL A 57 1.09 4.46 1.92
N LEU A 58 1.32 4.93 0.70
CA LEU A 58 0.71 4.40 -0.52
C LEU A 58 1.78 3.79 -1.42
N THR A 59 1.48 2.65 -2.03
CA THR A 59 2.31 2.08 -3.10
C THR A 59 1.49 1.17 -4.00
N TYR A 60 2.05 0.81 -5.14
CA TYR A 60 1.55 -0.28 -5.99
C TYR A 60 2.69 -1.29 -6.15
N ILE A 61 2.41 -2.56 -5.87
CA ILE A 61 3.40 -3.62 -6.06
C ILE A 61 3.15 -4.22 -7.45
N PRO A 62 4.06 -3.99 -8.42
CA PRO A 62 3.90 -4.55 -9.76
C PRO A 62 3.97 -6.09 -9.73
N LYS A 63 3.31 -6.72 -10.70
CA LYS A 63 3.62 -8.11 -11.04
C LYS A 63 4.95 -8.14 -11.82
N ALA A 64 5.56 -9.32 -11.92
CA ALA A 64 6.84 -9.48 -12.63
C ALA A 64 6.77 -9.02 -14.10
N ASP A 65 5.61 -9.15 -14.73
CA ASP A 65 5.29 -8.83 -16.12
C ASP A 65 4.63 -7.44 -16.29
N THR A 66 4.69 -6.57 -15.28
CA THR A 66 4.10 -5.23 -15.38
C THR A 66 5.02 -4.27 -16.12
N LEU A 67 4.51 -3.68 -17.21
CA LEU A 67 5.14 -2.55 -17.89
C LEU A 67 4.91 -1.26 -17.08
N ILE A 68 5.99 -0.55 -16.73
CA ILE A 68 5.94 0.79 -16.15
C ILE A 68 6.33 1.79 -17.23
N LEU A 69 5.36 2.56 -17.72
CA LEU A 69 5.59 3.61 -18.71
C LEU A 69 6.02 4.89 -18.00
N LEU A 70 7.21 5.40 -18.36
CA LEU A 70 7.69 6.70 -17.92
C LEU A 70 7.50 7.69 -19.07
N LEU A 71 6.53 8.59 -18.92
CA LEU A 71 6.33 9.69 -19.87
C LEU A 71 7.19 10.87 -19.42
N LYS A 72 7.95 11.44 -20.36
CA LYS A 72 8.72 12.67 -20.16
C LYS A 72 7.85 13.89 -20.46
#